data_AF-A0A5F9ZI68-F1
#
_entry.id   AF-A0A5F9ZI68-F1
#
_cell.length_a   1.000
_cell.length_b   1.000
_cell.length_c   1.000
_cell.angle_alpha   90.00
_cell.angle_beta   90.00
_cell.angle_gamma   90.00
#
_symmetry.space_group_name_H-M   'P 1'
#
loop_
_entity.id
_entity.type
_entity.pdbx_description
1 polymer ?
#
loop_
_entity_poly.entity_id
_entity_poly.type
_entity_poly.pdbx_seq_one_letter_code
_entity_poly.pdbx_strand_id
1 'polypeptide(L)'
;MGLKAAQKTLFPLRSIDDVVRLFAAELGREEPDLVLLSLVLGFVEHFLAVNRVIPTNVPELTFQPSPAPDPPGGLTYFPVADLSIIAALYARFTAQIRGAVDLSLYPREGGVSSRELVKKVSDVIWNSLSRSYFKDRAHIQSLFSFITGTKLDSSGVAFAVVGACQALGLRDVHLALSEDHAWVVFGPNGEQTAEVTWHGKGNEDRRGQTVNAGVAERSWLYLKGSYMRCDRKMEVAFMVCAINPSIDLHTDSLELLQLQQKLLWLLYDLGHLERYPMALGNLADLEELEPTPGRPDPLTLYHKGIASAKTYYRDEHIYPYMYLAGYHCRNRNVREALQAWADTATVIQE
;
A
#
# COMPACT_ATOMS: atom_id res chain seq x y z
N MET A 1 6.26 -15.93 16.96
CA MET A 1 5.44 -16.27 15.78
C MET A 1 6.27 -16.11 14.52
N GLY A 2 6.42 -17.17 13.74
CA GLY A 2 6.93 -17.14 12.37
C GLY A 2 5.81 -17.46 11.38
N LEU A 3 6.15 -17.58 10.09
CA LEU A 3 5.20 -18.02 9.07
C LEU A 3 4.55 -19.36 9.46
N LYS A 4 3.22 -19.43 9.35
CA LYS A 4 2.43 -20.64 9.64
C LYS A 4 2.57 -21.65 8.50
N ALA A 5 2.37 -22.93 8.78
CA ALA A 5 2.45 -23.99 7.77
C ALA A 5 1.56 -23.71 6.55
N ALA A 6 0.32 -23.28 6.77
CA ALA A 6 -0.63 -22.93 5.72
C ALA A 6 -0.16 -21.77 4.80
N GLN A 7 0.67 -20.85 5.30
CA GLN A 7 1.24 -19.78 4.49
C GLN A 7 2.41 -20.30 3.66
N LYS A 8 3.25 -21.15 4.25
CA LYS A 8 4.43 -21.73 3.61
C LYS A 8 4.10 -22.64 2.43
N THR A 9 2.98 -23.36 2.49
CA THR A 9 2.56 -24.31 1.44
C THR A 9 2.14 -23.65 0.13
N LEU A 10 1.95 -22.33 0.11
CA LEU A 10 1.62 -21.57 -1.09
C LEU A 10 2.87 -21.24 -1.93
N PHE A 11 4.06 -21.40 -1.36
CA PHE A 11 5.34 -21.15 -2.03
C PHE A 11 5.88 -22.41 -2.71
N PRO A 12 6.68 -22.26 -3.77
CA PRO A 12 7.13 -21.00 -4.38
C PRO A 12 6.07 -20.34 -5.27
N LEU A 13 6.10 -19.01 -5.38
CA LEU A 13 5.21 -18.26 -6.28
C LEU A 13 5.90 -18.13 -7.64
N ARG A 14 5.30 -18.70 -8.68
CA ARG A 14 5.92 -18.81 -10.02
C ARG A 14 5.24 -17.95 -11.07
N SER A 15 4.16 -17.27 -10.71
CA SER A 15 3.32 -16.50 -11.63
C SER A 15 2.54 -15.42 -10.89
N ILE A 16 1.95 -14.50 -11.65
CA ILE A 16 0.98 -13.52 -11.16
C ILE A 16 -0.16 -14.21 -10.40
N ASP A 17 -0.71 -15.30 -10.94
CA ASP A 17 -1.83 -16.01 -10.33
C ASP A 17 -1.45 -16.68 -9.00
N ASP A 18 -0.20 -17.11 -8.83
CA ASP A 18 0.27 -17.62 -7.53
C ASP A 18 0.33 -16.51 -6.47
N VAL A 19 0.74 -15.30 -6.86
CA VAL A 19 0.68 -14.14 -5.96
C VAL A 19 -0.77 -13.82 -5.61
N VAL A 20 -1.68 -13.80 -6.58
CA VAL A 20 -3.12 -13.59 -6.34
C VAL A 20 -3.69 -14.66 -5.39
N ARG A 21 -3.30 -15.94 -5.53
CA ARG A 21 -3.68 -17.01 -4.61
C ARG A 21 -3.17 -16.79 -3.19
N LEU A 22 -1.93 -16.31 -3.02
CA LEU A 22 -1.40 -15.94 -1.72
C LEU A 22 -2.22 -14.82 -1.07
N PHE A 23 -2.52 -13.77 -1.83
CA PHE A 23 -3.35 -12.66 -1.35
C PHE A 23 -4.76 -13.12 -0.98
N ALA A 24 -5.40 -13.96 -1.80
CA ALA A 24 -6.73 -14.52 -1.52
C ALA A 24 -6.71 -15.36 -0.22
N ALA A 25 -5.68 -16.19 -0.04
CA ALA A 25 -5.52 -17.00 1.17
C ALA A 25 -5.32 -16.13 2.43
N GLU A 26 -4.54 -15.06 2.35
CA GLU A 26 -4.34 -14.13 3.47
C GLU A 26 -5.59 -13.28 3.75
N LEU A 27 -6.28 -12.79 2.73
CA LEU A 27 -7.52 -12.03 2.86
C LEU A 27 -8.65 -12.87 3.47
N GLY A 28 -8.65 -14.19 3.31
CA GLY A 28 -9.55 -15.11 4.00
C GLY A 28 -9.28 -15.28 5.51
N ARG A 29 -8.19 -14.73 6.05
CA ARG A 29 -7.82 -14.81 7.47
C ARG A 29 -8.37 -13.62 8.24
N GLU A 30 -8.57 -13.76 9.55
CA GLU A 30 -8.90 -12.63 10.43
C GLU A 30 -7.83 -11.51 10.36
N GLU A 31 -6.56 -11.91 10.49
CA GLU A 31 -5.38 -11.05 10.41
C GLU A 31 -4.53 -11.48 9.20
N PRO A 32 -4.67 -10.83 8.03
CA PRO A 32 -3.77 -11.03 6.90
C PRO A 32 -2.38 -10.52 7.27
N ASP A 33 -1.33 -11.27 6.94
CA ASP A 33 0.05 -10.97 7.30
C ASP A 33 0.62 -9.87 6.38
N LEU A 34 0.59 -8.62 6.85
CA LEU A 34 1.06 -7.45 6.09
C LEU A 34 2.54 -7.54 5.75
N VAL A 35 3.33 -8.13 6.64
CA VAL A 35 4.78 -8.24 6.47
C VAL A 35 5.09 -9.21 5.34
N LEU A 36 4.46 -10.39 5.35
CA LEU A 36 4.62 -11.39 4.29
C LEU A 36 4.23 -10.81 2.92
N LEU A 37 3.04 -10.21 2.83
CA LEU A 37 2.53 -9.67 1.57
C LEU A 37 3.43 -8.56 1.02
N SER A 38 3.96 -7.69 1.89
CA SER A 38 4.80 -6.55 1.46
C SER A 38 6.17 -6.99 0.98
N LEU A 39 6.74 -8.01 1.62
CA LEU A 39 7.97 -8.63 1.18
C LEU A 39 7.81 -9.29 -0.19
N VAL A 40 6.68 -9.97 -0.44
CA VAL A 40 6.40 -10.60 -1.74
C VAL A 40 6.23 -9.53 -2.83
N LEU A 41 5.41 -8.50 -2.62
CA LEU A 41 5.22 -7.44 -3.60
C LEU A 41 6.54 -6.74 -3.93
N GLY A 42 7.30 -6.34 -2.90
CA GLY A 42 8.57 -5.67 -3.10
C GLY A 42 9.63 -6.54 -3.78
N PHE A 43 9.65 -7.86 -3.51
CA PHE A 43 10.52 -8.80 -4.21
C PHE A 43 10.17 -8.89 -5.70
N VAL A 44 8.89 -9.07 -6.03
CA VAL A 44 8.42 -9.17 -7.41
C VAL A 44 8.65 -7.85 -8.17
N GLU A 45 8.30 -6.72 -7.57
CA GLU A 45 8.53 -5.39 -8.15
C GLU A 45 10.02 -5.11 -8.38
N HIS A 46 10.90 -5.57 -7.49
CA HIS A 46 12.34 -5.38 -7.66
C HIS A 46 12.85 -5.97 -8.98
N PHE A 47 12.45 -7.20 -9.32
CA PHE A 47 12.93 -7.86 -10.53
C PHE A 47 12.12 -7.52 -11.79
N LEU A 48 10.94 -6.92 -11.65
CA LEU A 48 10.11 -6.50 -12.78
C LEU A 48 10.25 -5.02 -13.16
N ALA A 49 10.63 -4.15 -12.21
CA ALA A 49 10.81 -2.72 -12.44
C ALA A 49 12.20 -2.18 -12.09
N VAL A 50 12.77 -2.57 -10.93
CA VAL A 50 14.04 -1.96 -10.44
C VAL A 50 15.27 -2.48 -11.17
N ASN A 51 15.40 -3.80 -11.28
CA ASN A 51 16.52 -4.46 -11.95
C ASN A 51 16.04 -5.75 -12.65
N ARG A 52 15.77 -5.61 -13.95
CA ARG A 52 15.22 -6.69 -14.79
C ARG A 52 16.30 -7.62 -15.36
N VAL A 53 17.58 -7.38 -15.07
CA VAL A 53 18.67 -8.25 -15.52
C VAL A 53 18.66 -9.51 -14.67
N ILE A 54 18.43 -10.67 -15.29
CA ILE A 54 18.46 -11.98 -14.61
C ILE A 54 19.89 -12.23 -14.11
N PRO A 55 20.14 -12.31 -12.79
CA PRO A 55 21.48 -12.52 -12.26
C PRO A 55 21.91 -13.97 -12.51
N THR A 56 22.99 -14.15 -13.25
CA THR A 56 23.56 -15.47 -13.56
C THR A 56 24.46 -16.02 -12.45
N ASN A 57 24.81 -15.18 -11.46
CA ASN A 57 25.69 -15.49 -10.35
C ASN A 57 24.96 -15.83 -9.04
N VAL A 58 23.62 -15.84 -9.02
CA VAL A 58 22.80 -16.13 -7.83
C VAL A 58 21.99 -17.40 -8.07
N PRO A 59 22.50 -18.60 -7.73
CA PRO A 59 21.89 -19.88 -8.12
C PRO A 59 20.54 -20.15 -7.45
N GLU A 60 20.28 -19.54 -6.29
CA GLU A 60 19.02 -19.68 -5.57
C GLU A 60 17.87 -18.89 -6.21
N LEU A 61 18.18 -17.90 -7.06
CA LEU A 61 17.17 -17.08 -7.69
C LEU A 61 16.81 -17.65 -9.06
N THR A 62 15.55 -18.07 -9.21
CA THR A 62 15.05 -18.67 -10.46
C THR A 62 13.97 -17.80 -11.10
N PHE A 63 13.80 -17.96 -12.42
CA PHE A 63 12.81 -17.22 -13.19
C PHE A 63 11.96 -18.22 -13.99
N GLN A 64 10.64 -18.08 -13.89
CA GLN A 64 9.69 -18.94 -14.57
C GLN A 64 9.34 -18.33 -15.94
N PRO A 65 9.67 -18.98 -17.07
CA PRO A 65 9.22 -18.53 -18.37
C PRO A 65 7.73 -18.80 -18.55
N SER A 66 7.04 -17.89 -19.24
CA SER A 66 5.67 -18.05 -19.73
C SER A 66 5.49 -17.30 -21.06
N PRO A 67 4.50 -17.65 -21.90
CA PRO A 67 4.23 -16.93 -23.14
C PRO A 67 3.91 -15.46 -22.88
N ALA A 68 4.57 -14.55 -23.60
CA ALA A 68 4.23 -13.13 -23.62
C ALA A 68 2.98 -12.88 -24.48
N PRO A 69 2.20 -11.81 -24.22
CA PRO A 69 1.02 -11.50 -25.01
C PRO A 69 1.35 -11.19 -26.48
N ASP A 70 0.44 -11.58 -27.38
CA ASP A 70 0.51 -11.34 -28.82
C ASP A 70 -0.30 -10.12 -29.24
N PRO A 71 0.22 -9.26 -30.16
CA PRO A 71 1.63 -9.05 -30.51
C PRO A 71 2.35 -8.28 -29.40
N PRO A 72 3.65 -8.51 -29.14
CA PRO A 72 4.67 -9.05 -30.06
C PRO A 72 4.95 -10.55 -29.98
N GLY A 73 4.40 -11.26 -28.99
CA GLY A 73 4.70 -12.67 -28.73
C GLY A 73 6.09 -12.89 -28.10
N GLY A 74 6.44 -14.15 -27.83
CA GLY A 74 7.71 -14.54 -27.20
C GLY A 74 7.54 -15.07 -25.77
N LEU A 75 8.56 -14.87 -24.92
CA LEU A 75 8.55 -15.30 -23.53
C LEU A 75 8.73 -14.11 -22.58
N THR A 76 7.95 -14.10 -21.51
CA THR A 76 8.20 -13.29 -20.31
C THR A 76 8.72 -14.19 -19.18
N TYR A 77 9.52 -13.62 -18.29
CA TYR A 77 10.19 -14.32 -17.19
C TYR A 77 9.75 -13.72 -15.85
N PHE A 78 8.97 -14.49 -15.10
CA PHE A 78 8.49 -14.08 -13.78
C PHE A 78 9.52 -14.44 -12.69
N PRO A 79 9.87 -13.52 -11.76
CA PRO A 79 10.79 -13.81 -10.67
C PRO A 79 10.15 -14.78 -9.67
N VAL A 80 10.72 -15.98 -9.51
CA VAL A 80 10.16 -16.98 -8.60
C VAL A 80 10.43 -16.56 -7.16
N ALA A 81 9.35 -16.30 -6.41
CA ALA A 81 9.48 -16.00 -4.99
C ALA A 81 9.61 -17.31 -4.23
N ASP A 82 10.85 -17.72 -3.95
CA ASP A 82 11.15 -18.94 -3.21
C ASP A 82 10.93 -18.77 -1.70
N LEU A 83 10.43 -19.84 -1.06
CA LEU A 83 10.11 -19.83 0.36
C LEU A 83 11.33 -19.49 1.22
N SER A 84 12.51 -20.01 0.87
CA SER A 84 13.76 -19.77 1.61
C SER A 84 14.09 -18.28 1.67
N ILE A 85 14.03 -17.59 0.53
CA ILE A 85 14.31 -16.16 0.40
C ILE A 85 13.29 -15.34 1.19
N ILE A 86 12.00 -15.56 0.94
CA ILE A 86 10.92 -14.80 1.59
C ILE A 86 10.89 -15.05 3.10
N ALA A 87 11.06 -16.30 3.55
CA ALA A 87 11.11 -16.62 4.97
C ALA A 87 12.33 -16.01 5.66
N ALA A 88 13.49 -15.92 4.99
CA ALA A 88 14.68 -15.27 5.53
C ALA A 88 14.46 -13.75 5.69
N LEU A 89 13.88 -13.08 4.69
CA LEU A 89 13.53 -11.65 4.77
C LEU A 89 12.52 -11.39 5.90
N TYR A 90 11.49 -12.23 6.01
CA TYR A 90 10.49 -12.17 7.07
C TYR A 90 11.11 -12.37 8.45
N ALA A 91 11.99 -13.35 8.60
CA ALA A 91 12.71 -13.60 9.85
C ALA A 91 13.60 -12.42 10.25
N ARG A 92 14.30 -11.80 9.28
CA ARG A 92 15.12 -10.60 9.53
C ARG A 92 14.28 -9.43 10.05
N PHE A 93 13.16 -9.12 9.40
CA PHE A 93 12.26 -8.05 9.86
C PHE A 93 11.73 -8.33 11.26
N THR A 94 11.18 -9.52 11.49
CA THR A 94 10.58 -9.85 12.80
C THR A 94 11.62 -9.92 13.92
N ALA A 95 12.84 -10.38 13.66
CA ALA A 95 13.93 -10.37 14.64
C ALA A 95 14.34 -8.95 15.02
N GLN A 96 14.48 -8.05 14.04
CA GLN A 96 14.82 -6.65 14.28
C GLN A 96 13.78 -5.96 15.18
N ILE A 97 12.49 -6.12 14.87
CA ILE A 97 11.43 -5.48 15.66
C ILE A 97 11.34 -6.07 17.06
N ARG A 98 11.31 -7.40 17.20
CA ARG A 98 11.20 -8.07 18.51
C ARG A 98 12.42 -7.88 19.39
N GLY A 99 13.61 -7.77 18.80
CA GLY A 99 14.83 -7.50 19.55
C GLY A 99 14.93 -6.06 20.06
N ALA A 100 14.24 -5.11 19.42
CA ALA A 100 14.32 -3.68 19.75
C ALA A 100 13.19 -3.17 20.66
N VAL A 101 12.10 -3.94 20.80
CA VAL A 101 10.91 -3.56 21.59
C VAL A 101 10.60 -4.65 22.61
N ASP A 102 10.94 -4.40 23.88
CA ASP A 102 10.56 -5.25 25.00
C ASP A 102 9.14 -4.93 25.46
N LEU A 103 8.18 -5.80 25.10
CA LEU A 103 6.76 -5.63 25.44
C LEU A 103 6.49 -5.71 26.96
N SER A 104 7.41 -6.24 27.78
CA SER A 104 7.22 -6.28 29.24
C SER A 104 7.24 -4.89 29.88
N LEU A 105 7.87 -3.92 29.21
CA LEU A 105 7.94 -2.52 29.65
C LEU A 105 6.68 -1.71 29.30
N TYR A 106 5.75 -2.28 28.53
CA TYR A 106 4.57 -1.60 28.02
C TYR A 106 3.31 -2.39 28.38
N PRO A 107 2.77 -2.23 29.60
CA PRO A 107 1.51 -2.85 30.00
C PRO A 107 0.37 -2.50 29.05
N ARG A 108 -0.38 -3.51 28.59
CA ARG A 108 -1.49 -3.36 27.65
C ARG A 108 -2.81 -3.70 28.34
N GLU A 109 -3.39 -2.73 29.04
CA GLU A 109 -4.71 -2.89 29.65
C GLU A 109 -5.77 -3.09 28.56
N GLY A 110 -6.58 -4.14 28.68
CA GLY A 110 -7.63 -4.44 27.70
C GLY A 110 -7.15 -4.79 26.30
N GLY A 111 -5.86 -5.14 26.11
CA GLY A 111 -5.29 -5.45 24.80
C GLY A 111 -4.95 -4.22 23.95
N VAL A 112 -5.11 -3.03 24.49
CA VAL A 112 -4.89 -1.75 23.83
C VAL A 112 -3.44 -1.28 23.96
N SER A 113 -2.89 -0.68 22.90
CA SER A 113 -1.53 -0.16 22.86
C SER A 113 -1.46 1.28 23.37
N SER A 114 -0.39 1.62 24.10
CA SER A 114 -0.15 2.99 24.57
C SER A 114 0.57 3.84 23.51
N ARG A 115 0.52 5.16 23.64
CA ARG A 115 1.24 6.08 22.75
C ARG A 115 2.74 5.87 22.82
N GLU A 116 3.28 5.59 23.99
CA GLU A 116 4.69 5.34 24.24
C GLU A 116 5.16 4.09 23.50
N LEU A 117 4.34 3.03 23.48
CA LEU A 117 4.63 1.81 22.73
C LEU A 117 4.61 2.07 21.21
N VAL A 118 3.59 2.76 20.70
CA VAL A 118 3.49 3.10 19.26
C VAL A 118 4.66 3.99 18.83
N LYS A 119 5.00 5.01 19.64
CA LYS A 119 6.16 5.87 19.40
C LYS A 119 7.47 5.08 19.43
N LYS A 120 7.62 4.13 20.35
CA LYS A 120 8.80 3.26 20.40
C LYS A 120 8.96 2.44 19.12
N VAL A 121 7.89 1.85 18.60
CA VAL A 121 7.92 1.11 17.32
C VAL A 121 8.26 2.06 16.16
N SER A 122 7.66 3.25 16.11
CA SER A 122 8.00 4.28 15.11
C SER A 122 9.48 4.66 15.16
N ASP A 123 10.06 4.87 16.34
CA ASP A 123 11.47 5.20 16.50
C ASP A 123 12.39 4.05 16.08
N VAL A 124 11.97 2.78 16.26
CA VAL A 124 12.72 1.63 15.74
C VAL A 124 12.77 1.64 14.22
N ILE A 125 11.64 1.84 13.54
CA ILE A 125 11.60 1.93 12.08
C ILE A 125 12.44 3.12 11.61
N TRP A 126 12.21 4.30 12.18
CA TRP A 126 12.89 5.55 11.82
C TRP A 126 14.41 5.45 11.92
N ASN A 127 14.92 4.99 13.05
CA ASN A 127 16.36 4.90 13.31
C ASN A 127 17.05 3.79 12.49
N SER A 128 16.27 2.90 11.88
CA SER A 128 16.78 1.86 10.98
C SER A 128 16.93 2.34 9.54
N LEU A 129 16.37 3.50 9.19
CA LEU A 129 16.47 4.07 7.85
C LEU A 129 17.85 4.70 7.61
N SER A 130 18.29 4.64 6.35
CA SER A 130 19.48 5.34 5.89
C SER A 130 19.35 6.85 6.13
N ARG A 131 20.40 7.49 6.65
CA ARG A 131 20.37 8.94 6.98
C ARG A 131 20.25 9.87 5.76
N SER A 132 20.69 9.40 4.59
CA SER A 132 20.69 10.19 3.36
C SER A 132 20.32 9.32 2.17
N TYR A 133 19.15 9.57 1.61
CA TYR A 133 18.69 9.06 0.33
C TYR A 133 17.62 9.99 -0.23
N PHE A 134 17.38 9.90 -1.54
CA PHE A 134 16.31 10.62 -2.19
C PHE A 134 14.96 10.04 -1.76
N LYS A 135 14.21 10.81 -0.95
CA LYS A 135 12.92 10.43 -0.37
C LYS A 135 11.81 10.22 -1.41
N ASP A 136 11.96 10.86 -2.58
CA ASP A 136 11.01 10.79 -3.70
C ASP A 136 11.42 9.71 -4.74
N ARG A 137 12.36 8.82 -4.40
CA ARG A 137 12.80 7.75 -5.30
C ARG A 137 11.68 6.71 -5.42
N ALA A 138 11.43 6.19 -6.63
CA ALA A 138 10.51 5.06 -6.82
C ALA A 138 11.02 3.76 -6.18
N HIS A 139 10.12 2.80 -5.96
CA HIS A 139 10.41 1.43 -5.50
C HIS A 139 11.01 1.32 -4.09
N ILE A 140 10.71 2.30 -3.22
CA ILE A 140 11.09 2.29 -1.80
C ILE A 140 9.89 2.34 -0.86
N GLN A 141 8.72 1.88 -1.29
CA GLN A 141 7.49 1.86 -0.50
C GLN A 141 7.31 0.58 0.34
N SER A 142 7.97 -0.51 -0.06
CA SER A 142 7.74 -1.85 0.51
C SER A 142 8.71 -2.24 1.63
N LEU A 143 8.32 -3.22 2.46
CA LEU A 143 9.20 -3.79 3.48
C LEU A 143 10.39 -4.54 2.90
N PHE A 144 10.32 -4.96 1.63
CA PHE A 144 11.48 -5.48 0.92
C PHE A 144 12.55 -4.40 0.82
N SER A 145 12.19 -3.17 0.42
CA SER A 145 13.12 -2.04 0.35
C SER A 145 13.67 -1.66 1.73
N PHE A 146 12.84 -1.71 2.77
CA PHE A 146 13.30 -1.51 4.15
C PHE A 146 14.37 -2.52 4.57
N ILE A 147 14.15 -3.82 4.37
CA ILE A 147 15.09 -4.87 4.83
C ILE A 147 16.34 -4.99 3.96
N THR A 148 16.22 -4.74 2.66
CA THR A 148 17.33 -4.92 1.72
C THR A 148 18.16 -3.66 1.53
N GLY A 149 17.52 -2.49 1.58
CA GLY A 149 18.14 -1.21 1.24
C GLY A 149 18.01 -0.12 2.31
N THR A 150 17.32 -0.39 3.43
CA THR A 150 17.05 0.56 4.54
C THR A 150 16.51 1.91 4.07
N LYS A 151 15.66 1.88 3.03
CA LYS A 151 15.03 3.07 2.45
C LYS A 151 13.53 2.87 2.47
N LEU A 152 12.81 3.93 2.86
CA LEU A 152 11.36 3.99 2.77
C LEU A 152 10.93 5.37 2.26
N ASP A 153 9.89 5.47 1.44
CA ASP A 153 9.22 6.77 1.25
C ASP A 153 8.35 7.13 2.46
N SER A 154 7.73 8.32 2.44
CA SER A 154 6.92 8.82 3.57
C SER A 154 5.82 7.83 3.98
N SER A 155 5.01 7.36 3.03
CA SER A 155 3.89 6.47 3.30
C SER A 155 4.35 5.05 3.66
N GLY A 156 5.46 4.59 3.06
CA GLY A 156 6.12 3.32 3.35
C GLY A 156 6.57 3.24 4.81
N VAL A 157 7.04 4.34 5.41
CA VAL A 157 7.36 4.40 6.85
C VAL A 157 6.10 4.16 7.70
N ALA A 158 5.00 4.82 7.41
CA ALA A 158 3.75 4.63 8.16
C ALA A 158 3.26 3.18 8.07
N PHE A 159 3.26 2.61 6.86
CA PHE A 159 2.94 1.20 6.64
C PHE A 159 3.88 0.26 7.40
N ALA A 160 5.18 0.54 7.42
CA ALA A 160 6.15 -0.28 8.13
C ALA A 160 5.96 -0.27 9.65
N VAL A 161 5.52 0.86 10.22
CA VAL A 161 5.13 0.91 11.64
C VAL A 161 3.93 0.01 11.90
N VAL A 162 2.90 0.03 11.05
CA VAL A 162 1.72 -0.84 11.21
C VAL A 162 2.11 -2.32 11.08
N GLY A 163 2.92 -2.69 10.08
CA GLY A 163 3.44 -4.05 9.93
C GLY A 163 4.29 -4.51 11.12
N ALA A 164 5.12 -3.63 11.68
CA ALA A 164 5.90 -3.91 12.89
C ALA A 164 5.02 -4.09 14.14
N CYS A 165 4.00 -3.25 14.29
CA CYS A 165 2.98 -3.39 15.34
C CYS A 165 2.23 -4.73 15.22
N GLN A 166 1.82 -5.12 14.01
CA GLN A 166 1.20 -6.43 13.77
C GLN A 166 2.14 -7.58 14.14
N ALA A 167 3.43 -7.50 13.79
CA ALA A 167 4.43 -8.52 14.11
C ALA A 167 4.69 -8.70 15.62
N LEU A 168 4.36 -7.68 16.42
CA LEU A 168 4.37 -7.66 17.89
C LEU A 168 3.01 -8.05 18.51
N GLY A 169 1.97 -8.28 17.70
CA GLY A 169 0.63 -8.62 18.18
C GLY A 169 -0.18 -7.43 18.69
N LEU A 170 0.12 -6.23 18.20
CA LEU A 170 -0.61 -4.99 18.50
C LEU A 170 -1.75 -4.81 17.51
N ARG A 171 -2.85 -5.52 17.75
CA ARG A 171 -3.99 -5.58 16.81
C ARG A 171 -4.74 -4.26 16.65
N ASP A 172 -4.67 -3.38 17.66
CA ASP A 172 -5.39 -2.11 17.70
C ASP A 172 -4.72 -0.99 16.89
N VAL A 173 -3.47 -1.17 16.45
CA VAL A 173 -2.74 -0.17 15.66
C VAL A 173 -3.03 -0.36 14.18
N HIS A 174 -3.52 0.70 13.55
CA HIS A 174 -3.96 0.71 12.16
C HIS A 174 -3.43 1.90 11.38
N LEU A 175 -3.37 1.75 10.06
CA LEU A 175 -2.98 2.82 9.15
C LEU A 175 -4.10 3.86 9.03
N ALA A 176 -3.72 5.12 9.04
CA ALA A 176 -4.60 6.21 8.65
C ALA A 176 -4.02 6.93 7.43
N LEU A 177 -4.89 7.22 6.46
CA LEU A 177 -4.52 7.80 5.17
C LEU A 177 -5.38 9.02 4.88
N SER A 178 -4.73 10.14 4.59
CA SER A 178 -5.34 11.18 3.78
C SER A 178 -5.03 10.92 2.31
N GLU A 179 -5.27 11.93 1.48
CA GLU A 179 -4.96 11.88 0.05
C GLU A 179 -3.47 12.10 -0.25
N ASP A 180 -2.69 12.64 0.69
CA ASP A 180 -1.25 12.96 0.50
C ASP A 180 -0.36 12.71 1.74
N HIS A 181 -0.91 12.11 2.80
CA HIS A 181 -0.16 11.80 4.02
C HIS A 181 -0.66 10.53 4.70
N ALA A 182 0.21 9.95 5.54
CA ALA A 182 -0.07 8.73 6.27
C ALA A 182 0.42 8.83 7.73
N TRP A 183 -0.38 8.31 8.65
CA TRP A 183 -0.04 8.21 10.07
C TRP A 183 -0.70 6.96 10.67
N VAL A 184 -0.69 6.80 12.00
CA VAL A 184 -1.36 5.66 12.65
C VAL A 184 -2.49 6.09 13.57
N VAL A 185 -3.54 5.26 13.62
CA VAL A 185 -4.59 5.29 14.63
C VAL A 185 -4.49 4.07 15.54
N PHE A 186 -4.82 4.24 16.82
CA PHE A 186 -4.72 3.19 17.83
C PHE A 186 -5.57 3.53 19.07
N GLY A 187 -5.50 2.71 20.11
CA GLY A 187 -6.18 2.99 21.36
C GLY A 187 -7.62 2.44 21.38
N PRO A 188 -8.39 2.71 22.45
CA PRO A 188 -9.79 2.35 22.51
C PRO A 188 -10.53 3.01 21.34
N ASN A 189 -11.36 2.24 20.64
CA ASN A 189 -12.12 2.65 19.45
C ASN A 189 -11.26 3.17 18.26
N GLY A 190 -9.93 3.09 18.32
CA GLY A 190 -9.06 3.64 17.28
C GLY A 190 -9.08 5.18 17.19
N GLU A 191 -9.37 5.87 18.29
CA GLU A 191 -9.52 7.34 18.32
C GLU A 191 -8.18 8.07 18.53
N GLN A 192 -7.16 7.42 19.08
CA GLN A 192 -5.86 8.05 19.25
C GLN A 192 -5.11 8.08 17.92
N THR A 193 -4.41 9.18 17.66
CA THR A 193 -3.61 9.38 16.45
C THR A 193 -2.16 9.66 16.81
N ALA A 194 -1.21 9.17 16.03
CA ALA A 194 0.19 9.54 16.15
C ALA A 194 0.83 9.70 14.77
N GLU A 195 1.48 10.84 14.56
CA GLU A 195 2.40 11.04 13.44
C GLU A 195 3.59 10.10 13.57
N VAL A 196 3.94 9.37 12.50
CA VAL A 196 5.04 8.39 12.52
C VAL A 196 6.04 8.56 11.40
N THR A 197 5.75 9.45 10.45
CA THR A 197 6.57 9.74 9.28
C THR A 197 6.69 11.26 9.06
N TRP A 198 7.41 11.68 8.03
CA TRP A 198 7.51 13.07 7.59
C TRP A 198 6.47 13.39 6.52
N HIS A 199 6.14 14.67 6.36
CA HIS A 199 5.45 15.19 5.17
C HIS A 199 6.21 16.38 4.60
N GLY A 200 6.39 16.43 3.28
CA GLY A 200 7.21 17.45 2.62
C GLY A 200 8.68 17.45 3.06
N LYS A 201 9.34 18.61 2.96
CA LYS A 201 10.75 18.81 3.32
C LYS A 201 10.86 19.69 4.58
N GLY A 202 11.59 19.23 5.60
CA GLY A 202 11.87 20.00 6.82
C GLY A 202 10.83 19.92 7.95
N ASN A 203 9.85 19.00 7.86
CA ASN A 203 8.80 18.82 8.88
C ASN A 203 8.95 17.52 9.70
N GLU A 204 10.16 16.98 9.84
CA GLU A 204 10.41 15.71 10.53
C GLU A 204 10.04 15.72 12.05
N ASP A 205 9.88 16.90 12.65
CA ASP A 205 9.68 17.10 14.10
C ASP A 205 8.25 16.81 14.60
N ARG A 206 7.31 16.51 13.70
CA ARG A 206 5.91 16.22 14.10
C ARG A 206 5.71 14.80 14.65
N ARG A 207 6.69 13.89 14.53
CA ARG A 207 6.55 12.47 14.93
C ARG A 207 6.22 12.28 16.42
N GLY A 208 5.13 11.57 16.69
CA GLY A 208 4.60 11.26 18.02
C GLY A 208 3.45 12.19 18.44
N GLN A 209 3.27 13.32 17.75
CA GLN A 209 2.18 14.25 18.02
C GLN A 209 0.84 13.72 17.48
N THR A 210 -0.26 14.27 17.99
CA THR A 210 -1.62 14.02 17.45
C THR A 210 -1.83 14.78 16.16
N VAL A 211 -2.75 14.34 15.31
CA VAL A 211 -3.12 15.08 14.07
C VAL A 211 -4.17 16.18 14.29
N ASN A 212 -4.58 16.42 15.55
CA ASN A 212 -5.68 17.35 15.88
C ASN A 212 -5.43 18.77 15.37
N ALA A 213 -4.19 19.26 15.41
CA ALA A 213 -3.86 20.59 14.90
C ALA A 213 -4.13 20.70 13.39
N GLY A 214 -3.72 19.69 12.63
CA GLY A 214 -3.96 19.60 11.18
C GLY A 214 -5.45 19.48 10.81
N VAL A 215 -6.21 18.75 11.62
CA VAL A 215 -7.68 18.68 11.47
C VAL A 215 -8.33 20.04 11.80
N ALA A 216 -7.91 20.69 12.88
CA ALA A 216 -8.49 21.95 13.34
C ALA A 216 -8.20 23.13 12.40
N GLU A 217 -7.03 23.16 11.75
CA GLU A 217 -6.69 24.15 10.71
C GLU A 217 -7.39 23.88 9.37
N ARG A 218 -8.17 22.80 9.26
CA ARG A 218 -8.92 22.38 8.06
C ARG A 218 -8.03 22.19 6.82
N SER A 219 -6.77 21.81 7.01
CA SER A 219 -5.90 21.57 5.85
C SER A 219 -6.32 20.30 5.11
N TRP A 220 -6.27 20.35 3.77
CA TRP A 220 -6.56 19.21 2.89
C TRP A 220 -5.76 17.97 3.29
N LEU A 221 -4.53 18.18 3.77
CA LEU A 221 -3.63 17.14 4.24
C LEU A 221 -4.24 16.21 5.31
N TYR A 222 -5.18 16.71 6.12
CA TYR A 222 -5.87 15.95 7.16
C TYR A 222 -7.39 15.84 6.93
N LEU A 223 -7.87 16.28 5.76
CA LEU A 223 -9.23 16.09 5.25
C LEU A 223 -10.34 16.44 6.26
N LYS A 224 -10.14 17.50 7.06
CA LYS A 224 -11.10 17.94 8.11
C LYS A 224 -11.52 16.81 9.08
N GLY A 225 -10.70 15.77 9.20
CA GLY A 225 -10.97 14.59 10.03
C GLY A 225 -11.69 13.44 9.31
N SER A 226 -12.08 13.59 8.05
CA SER A 226 -12.69 12.56 7.19
C SER A 226 -11.65 11.79 6.38
N TYR A 227 -10.49 11.54 6.99
CA TYR A 227 -9.46 10.66 6.45
C TYR A 227 -9.85 9.18 6.62
N MET A 228 -9.18 8.31 5.88
CA MET A 228 -9.40 6.87 5.97
C MET A 228 -8.76 6.31 7.23
N ARG A 229 -9.53 5.59 8.05
CA ARG A 229 -9.03 4.74 9.13
C ARG A 229 -9.11 3.30 8.66
N CYS A 230 -7.98 2.75 8.23
CA CYS A 230 -7.94 1.43 7.62
C CYS A 230 -8.22 0.33 8.65
N ASP A 231 -8.86 -0.75 8.21
CA ASP A 231 -8.69 -2.06 8.84
C ASP A 231 -7.56 -2.82 8.12
N ARG A 232 -7.35 -4.09 8.50
CA ARG A 232 -6.32 -4.93 7.87
C ARG A 232 -6.55 -5.16 6.38
N LYS A 233 -7.79 -5.16 5.91
CA LYS A 233 -8.13 -5.41 4.50
C LYS A 233 -7.84 -4.16 3.66
N MET A 234 -8.14 -2.99 4.21
CA MET A 234 -7.79 -1.70 3.60
C MET A 234 -6.28 -1.45 3.60
N GLU A 235 -5.54 -1.94 4.60
CA GLU A 235 -4.06 -1.91 4.60
C GLU A 235 -3.46 -2.81 3.50
N VAL A 236 -4.09 -3.96 3.21
CA VAL A 236 -3.76 -4.78 2.04
C VAL A 236 -4.12 -4.05 0.74
N ALA A 237 -5.25 -3.34 0.69
CA ALA A 237 -5.57 -2.52 -0.48
C ALA A 237 -4.57 -1.36 -0.69
N PHE A 238 -4.09 -0.75 0.38
CA PHE A 238 -3.07 0.30 0.34
C PHE A 238 -1.77 -0.21 -0.31
N MET A 239 -1.23 -1.33 0.18
CA MET A 239 0.02 -1.87 -0.37
C MET A 239 -0.11 -2.35 -1.82
N VAL A 240 -1.32 -2.75 -2.25
CA VAL A 240 -1.60 -3.08 -3.66
C VAL A 240 -1.63 -1.81 -4.51
N CYS A 241 -2.27 -0.74 -4.04
CA CYS A 241 -2.23 0.57 -4.71
C CYS A 241 -0.82 1.15 -4.76
N ALA A 242 0.02 0.83 -3.78
CA ALA A 242 1.40 1.27 -3.70
C ALA A 242 2.35 0.49 -4.63
N ILE A 243 1.91 -0.58 -5.32
CA ILE A 243 2.72 -1.20 -6.39
C ILE A 243 3.01 -0.11 -7.43
N ASN A 244 4.29 0.01 -7.80
CA ASN A 244 4.73 0.97 -8.80
C ASN A 244 5.20 0.23 -10.06
N PRO A 245 4.40 0.21 -11.13
CA PRO A 245 4.75 -0.47 -12.37
C PRO A 245 5.88 0.19 -13.16
N SER A 246 6.20 1.47 -12.90
CA SER A 246 7.12 2.24 -13.73
C SER A 246 8.56 1.71 -13.65
N ILE A 247 9.14 1.38 -14.81
CA ILE A 247 10.54 1.01 -14.98
C ILE A 247 11.39 2.27 -15.12
N ASP A 248 10.87 3.21 -15.91
CA ASP A 248 11.42 4.54 -16.13
C ASP A 248 10.28 5.56 -16.37
N LEU A 249 10.62 6.77 -16.82
CA LEU A 249 9.64 7.85 -17.04
C LEU A 249 8.60 7.57 -18.13
N HIS A 250 8.84 6.59 -19.00
CA HIS A 250 8.04 6.34 -20.21
C HIS A 250 7.64 4.88 -20.39
N THR A 251 8.08 4.00 -19.48
CA THR A 251 7.91 2.56 -19.61
C THR A 251 7.41 1.97 -18.30
N ASP A 252 6.32 1.21 -18.36
CA ASP A 252 5.79 0.43 -17.25
C ASP A 252 6.01 -1.08 -17.48
N SER A 253 6.11 -1.85 -16.39
CA SER A 253 6.06 -3.32 -16.43
C SER A 253 4.61 -3.77 -16.58
N LEU A 254 4.35 -4.47 -17.68
CA LEU A 254 3.04 -5.05 -17.95
C LEU A 254 2.63 -6.06 -16.88
N GLU A 255 3.58 -6.87 -16.40
CA GLU A 255 3.32 -7.86 -15.36
C GLU A 255 2.90 -7.22 -14.03
N LEU A 256 3.47 -6.06 -13.67
CA LEU A 256 3.08 -5.32 -12.47
C LEU A 256 1.72 -4.63 -12.63
N LEU A 257 1.42 -4.06 -13.81
CA LEU A 257 0.08 -3.54 -14.12
C LEU A 257 -0.99 -4.64 -13.97
N GLN A 258 -0.76 -5.80 -14.60
CA GLN A 258 -1.68 -6.94 -14.55
C GLN A 258 -1.81 -7.52 -13.13
N LEU A 259 -0.70 -7.60 -12.37
CA LEU A 259 -0.72 -8.04 -10.98
C LEU A 259 -1.56 -7.08 -10.12
N GLN A 260 -1.30 -5.78 -10.22
CA GLN A 260 -2.03 -4.76 -9.48
C GLN A 260 -3.53 -4.79 -9.81
N GLN A 261 -3.88 -4.85 -11.10
CA GLN A 261 -5.26 -4.94 -11.57
C GLN A 261 -5.99 -6.17 -11.04
N LYS A 262 -5.38 -7.37 -11.14
CA LYS A 262 -5.98 -8.61 -10.61
C LYS A 262 -6.14 -8.58 -9.09
N LEU A 263 -5.19 -8.01 -8.35
CA LEU A 263 -5.28 -7.87 -6.89
C LEU A 263 -6.35 -6.86 -6.48
N LEU A 264 -6.49 -5.74 -7.21
CA LEU A 264 -7.56 -4.77 -6.98
C LEU A 264 -8.93 -5.38 -7.29
N TRP A 265 -9.07 -6.19 -8.34
CA TRP A 265 -10.30 -6.93 -8.59
C TRP A 265 -10.64 -7.93 -7.48
N LEU A 266 -9.64 -8.66 -6.96
CA LEU A 266 -9.83 -9.54 -5.81
C LEU A 266 -10.35 -8.76 -4.59
N LEU A 267 -9.76 -7.59 -4.29
CA LEU A 267 -10.20 -6.72 -3.20
C LEU A 267 -11.60 -6.13 -3.45
N TYR A 268 -11.92 -5.79 -4.70
CA TYR A 268 -13.22 -5.30 -5.11
C TYR A 268 -14.31 -6.34 -4.86
N ASP A 269 -14.10 -7.58 -5.32
CA ASP A 269 -15.07 -8.67 -5.22
C ASP A 269 -15.33 -9.07 -3.76
N LEU A 270 -14.35 -8.89 -2.89
CA LEU A 270 -14.49 -9.10 -1.44
C LEU A 270 -15.08 -7.89 -0.69
N GLY A 271 -15.41 -6.80 -1.40
CA GLY A 271 -15.97 -5.58 -0.82
C GLY A 271 -14.94 -4.71 -0.08
N HIS A 272 -13.65 -5.02 -0.16
CA HIS A 272 -12.59 -4.32 0.57
C HIS A 272 -12.21 -2.96 -0.04
N LEU A 273 -12.74 -2.62 -1.22
CA LEU A 273 -12.60 -1.30 -1.84
C LEU A 273 -13.81 -0.37 -1.58
N GLU A 274 -14.86 -0.83 -0.90
CA GLU A 274 -16.09 -0.05 -0.67
C GLU A 274 -15.82 1.30 0.00
N ARG A 275 -14.82 1.34 0.90
CA ARG A 275 -14.39 2.55 1.63
C ARG A 275 -13.02 3.06 1.16
N TYR A 276 -12.61 2.77 -0.06
CA TYR A 276 -11.32 3.22 -0.59
C TYR A 276 -11.50 3.95 -1.93
N PRO A 277 -11.83 5.26 -1.91
CA PRO A 277 -12.13 6.03 -3.12
C PRO A 277 -10.98 6.03 -4.14
N MET A 278 -9.75 6.25 -3.68
CA MET A 278 -8.58 6.30 -4.58
C MET A 278 -8.23 4.94 -5.19
N ALA A 279 -8.49 3.82 -4.49
CA ALA A 279 -8.26 2.48 -5.04
C ALA A 279 -9.25 2.16 -6.17
N LEU A 280 -10.49 2.64 -6.08
CA LEU A 280 -11.46 2.55 -7.16
C LEU A 280 -11.04 3.39 -8.38
N GLY A 281 -10.47 4.58 -8.16
CA GLY A 281 -9.87 5.40 -9.23
C GLY A 281 -8.68 4.71 -9.90
N ASN A 282 -7.78 4.11 -9.12
CA ASN A 282 -6.65 3.34 -9.63
C ASN A 282 -7.11 2.14 -10.48
N LEU A 283 -8.09 1.38 -9.99
CA LEU A 283 -8.67 0.26 -10.76
C LEU A 283 -9.32 0.74 -12.07
N ALA A 284 -9.98 1.90 -12.07
CA ALA A 284 -10.56 2.48 -13.26
C ALA A 284 -9.51 2.88 -14.30
N ASP A 285 -8.38 3.48 -13.88
CA ASP A 285 -7.27 3.80 -14.77
C ASP A 285 -6.65 2.53 -15.39
N LEU A 286 -6.51 1.45 -14.61
CA LEU A 286 -6.03 0.16 -15.11
C LEU A 286 -7.00 -0.49 -16.11
N GLU A 287 -8.31 -0.40 -15.86
CA GLU A 287 -9.33 -0.87 -16.81
C GLU A 287 -9.44 0.00 -18.07
N GLU A 288 -9.07 1.28 -18.01
CA GLU A 288 -8.94 2.11 -19.23
C GLU A 288 -7.75 1.66 -20.07
N LEU A 289 -6.66 1.24 -19.43
CA LEU A 289 -5.45 0.77 -20.11
C LEU A 289 -5.60 -0.61 -20.74
N GLU A 290 -6.07 -1.60 -19.97
CA GLU A 290 -6.29 -2.98 -20.43
C GLU A 290 -7.63 -3.50 -19.86
N PRO A 291 -8.76 -3.33 -20.57
CA PRO A 291 -10.07 -3.73 -20.08
C PRO A 291 -10.16 -5.24 -19.83
N THR A 292 -10.66 -5.63 -18.66
CA THR A 292 -10.89 -7.03 -18.32
C THR A 292 -12.28 -7.48 -18.80
N PRO A 293 -12.41 -8.53 -19.62
CA PRO A 293 -13.72 -8.99 -20.11
C PRO A 293 -14.73 -9.27 -18.98
N GLY A 294 -15.92 -8.67 -19.09
CA GLY A 294 -17.01 -8.85 -18.12
C GLY A 294 -16.91 -7.97 -16.87
N ARG A 295 -15.88 -7.13 -16.75
CA ARG A 295 -15.77 -6.15 -15.66
C ARG A 295 -16.49 -4.82 -15.99
N PRO A 296 -16.91 -4.06 -14.96
CA PRO A 296 -17.44 -2.71 -15.14
C PRO A 296 -16.50 -1.80 -15.94
N ASP A 297 -17.07 -0.88 -16.72
CA ASP A 297 -16.28 0.13 -17.42
C ASP A 297 -15.60 1.13 -16.45
N PRO A 298 -14.55 1.85 -16.91
CA PRO A 298 -13.84 2.84 -16.09
C PRO A 298 -14.75 3.92 -15.52
N LEU A 299 -15.72 4.42 -16.31
CA LEU A 299 -16.63 5.48 -15.90
C LEU A 299 -17.47 5.08 -14.68
N THR A 300 -17.95 3.84 -14.68
CA THR A 300 -18.68 3.22 -13.56
C THR A 300 -17.81 3.13 -12.31
N LEU A 301 -16.52 2.79 -12.45
CA LEU A 301 -15.58 2.71 -11.34
C LEU A 301 -15.21 4.07 -10.76
N TYR A 302 -14.97 5.10 -11.59
CA TYR A 302 -14.76 6.47 -11.10
C TYR A 302 -15.98 6.99 -10.31
N HIS A 303 -17.19 6.78 -10.82
CA HIS A 303 -18.41 7.15 -10.11
C HIS A 303 -18.60 6.37 -8.79
N LYS A 304 -18.18 5.09 -8.73
CA LYS A 304 -18.12 4.35 -7.46
C LYS A 304 -17.12 4.96 -6.48
N GLY A 305 -15.97 5.44 -6.95
CA GLY A 305 -15.00 6.17 -6.14
C GLY A 305 -15.60 7.44 -5.52
N ILE A 306 -16.29 8.25 -6.33
CA ILE A 306 -17.01 9.44 -5.85
C ILE A 306 -18.13 9.07 -4.88
N ALA A 307 -18.91 8.02 -5.17
CA ALA A 307 -19.97 7.56 -4.29
C ALA A 307 -19.42 7.08 -2.92
N SER A 308 -18.26 6.42 -2.90
CA SER A 308 -17.56 6.04 -1.67
C SER A 308 -17.17 7.27 -0.86
N ALA A 309 -16.57 8.29 -1.50
CA ALA A 309 -16.21 9.55 -0.86
C ALA A 309 -17.42 10.26 -0.23
N LYS A 310 -18.54 10.32 -0.95
CA LYS A 310 -19.81 10.88 -0.43
C LYS A 310 -20.35 10.11 0.77
N THR A 311 -20.33 8.79 0.69
CA THR A 311 -20.98 7.91 1.67
C THR A 311 -20.20 7.84 2.98
N TYR A 312 -18.88 7.66 2.90
CA TYR A 312 -18.05 7.37 4.08
C TYR A 312 -17.19 8.56 4.53
N TYR A 313 -16.97 9.54 3.65
CA TYR A 313 -16.03 10.64 3.88
C TYR A 313 -16.63 12.02 3.64
N ARG A 314 -17.97 12.12 3.71
CA ARG A 314 -18.73 13.39 3.67
C ARG A 314 -18.45 14.24 2.43
N ASP A 315 -18.04 13.62 1.34
CA ASP A 315 -17.66 14.31 0.11
C ASP A 315 -16.47 15.28 0.28
N GLU A 316 -15.57 15.00 1.24
CA GLU A 316 -14.41 15.86 1.55
C GLU A 316 -13.11 15.41 0.85
N HIS A 317 -13.19 14.50 -0.13
CA HIS A 317 -12.05 13.98 -0.89
C HIS A 317 -12.00 14.60 -2.28
N ILE A 318 -10.80 14.95 -2.75
CA ILE A 318 -10.55 15.69 -3.99
C ILE A 318 -10.26 14.75 -5.15
N TYR A 319 -9.42 13.73 -4.94
CA TYR A 319 -8.94 12.87 -6.01
C TYR A 319 -10.03 12.08 -6.74
N PRO A 320 -11.12 11.59 -6.11
CA PRO A 320 -12.19 10.90 -6.85
C PRO A 320 -12.74 11.72 -8.02
N TYR A 321 -12.87 13.04 -7.85
CA TYR A 321 -13.28 13.96 -8.92
C TYR A 321 -12.15 14.25 -9.91
N MET A 322 -10.90 14.36 -9.44
CA MET A 322 -9.73 14.55 -10.31
C MET A 322 -9.51 13.35 -11.26
N TYR A 323 -9.70 12.12 -10.78
CA TYR A 323 -9.64 10.91 -11.61
C TYR A 323 -10.68 10.97 -12.74
N LEU A 324 -11.94 11.28 -12.42
CA LEU A 324 -13.01 11.42 -13.40
C LEU A 324 -12.72 12.53 -14.42
N ALA A 325 -12.23 13.69 -13.96
CA ALA A 325 -11.84 14.79 -14.83
C ALA A 325 -10.69 14.39 -15.77
N GLY A 326 -9.71 13.64 -15.25
CA GLY A 326 -8.60 13.08 -16.01
C GLY A 326 -9.06 12.16 -17.14
N TYR A 327 -9.97 11.23 -16.84
CA TYR A 327 -10.59 10.34 -17.82
C TYR A 327 -11.29 11.13 -18.95
N HIS A 328 -12.16 12.08 -18.59
CA HIS A 328 -12.85 12.90 -19.59
C HIS A 328 -11.88 13.76 -20.42
N CYS A 329 -10.81 14.27 -19.82
CA CYS A 329 -9.77 15.04 -20.50
C CYS A 329 -9.00 14.19 -21.53
N ARG A 330 -8.56 12.98 -21.16
CA ARG A 330 -7.91 12.02 -22.08
C ARG A 330 -8.80 11.71 -23.28
N ASN A 331 -10.10 11.55 -23.04
CA ASN A 331 -11.11 11.23 -24.05
C ASN A 331 -11.76 12.44 -24.73
N ARG A 332 -11.24 13.66 -24.52
CA ARG A 332 -11.71 14.92 -25.16
C ARG A 332 -13.18 15.27 -24.90
N ASN A 333 -13.75 14.78 -23.80
CA ASN A 333 -15.08 15.14 -23.31
C ASN A 333 -15.02 16.45 -22.52
N VAL A 334 -14.89 17.57 -23.23
CA VAL A 334 -14.55 18.89 -22.65
C VAL A 334 -15.56 19.35 -21.60
N ARG A 335 -16.86 19.18 -21.86
CA ARG A 335 -17.92 19.62 -20.95
C ARG A 335 -17.87 18.86 -19.63
N GLU A 336 -17.74 17.53 -19.71
CA GLU A 336 -17.71 16.64 -18.57
C GLU A 336 -16.42 16.81 -17.75
N ALA A 337 -15.27 17.03 -18.41
CA ALA A 337 -14.02 17.35 -17.74
C ALA A 337 -14.12 18.67 -16.94
N LEU A 338 -14.67 19.72 -17.55
CA LEU A 338 -14.89 21.01 -16.90
C LEU A 338 -15.86 20.90 -15.72
N GLN A 339 -16.93 20.11 -15.86
CA GLN A 339 -17.87 19.86 -14.76
C GLN A 339 -17.17 19.15 -13.59
N ALA A 340 -16.40 18.09 -13.86
CA ALA A 340 -15.70 17.36 -12.81
C ALA A 340 -14.65 18.23 -12.10
N TRP A 341 -13.93 19.10 -12.82
CA TRP A 341 -13.06 20.10 -12.17
C TRP A 341 -13.82 21.14 -11.36
N ALA A 342 -15.03 21.53 -11.78
CA ALA A 342 -15.88 22.42 -10.98
C ALA A 342 -16.36 21.74 -9.68
N ASP A 343 -16.69 20.45 -9.75
CA ASP A 343 -17.05 19.65 -8.57
C ASP A 343 -15.85 19.52 -7.62
N THR A 344 -14.64 19.26 -8.14
CA THR A 344 -13.38 19.32 -7.36
C THR A 344 -13.21 20.66 -6.65
N ALA A 345 -13.43 21.78 -7.36
CA ALA A 345 -13.33 23.12 -6.80
C ALA A 345 -14.38 23.37 -5.70
N THR A 346 -15.55 22.74 -5.82
CA THR A 346 -16.62 22.82 -4.82
C THR A 346 -16.23 22.10 -3.52
N VAL A 347 -15.45 21.03 -3.59
CA VAL A 347 -14.96 20.34 -2.38
C VAL A 347 -13.86 21.14 -1.69
N ILE A 348 -12.89 21.69 -2.45
CA ILE A 348 -11.71 22.37 -1.87
C ILE A 348 -12.01 23.79 -1.34
N GLN A 349 -13.18 24.36 -1.64
CA GLN A 349 -13.55 25.71 -1.16
C GLN A 349 -13.79 25.78 0.36
N GLU A 350 -14.02 24.64 1.01
CA GLU A 350 -14.35 24.47 2.44
C GLU A 350 -13.27 23.73 3.22
#